data_AF-A0A0F0LUP8-F1
#
_entry.id   AF-A0A0F0LUP8-F1
#
_cell.length_a   1.000
_cell.length_b   1.000
_cell.length_c   1.000
_cell.angle_alpha   90.00
_cell.angle_beta   90.00
_cell.angle_gamma   90.00
#
_symmetry.space_group_name_H-M   'P 1'
#
loop_
_entity.id
_entity.type
_entity.pdbx_description
1 polymer ?
#
loop_
_entity_poly.entity_id
_entity_poly.type
_entity_poly.pdbx_seq_one_letter_code
_entity_poly.pdbx_strand_id
1 'polypeptide(L)'
;MDTDTTLAERYVTAVARSVPVADREEVSAELRASIADEVDGRIAAGEEAAAAEYAVIAELGDPIAYAASLSGRPLVLIGPRYYAAWLRLLRLLLAIVVPVAAVIAGMIRAIGGGDVGAVIGAMIPTILMSGIQVAFWTTLVFAALERLGSTGDTVLEWTPEKLPRTVILGARMADLIGMAVLTVTLIGSVIWDRTIGWGDDHVHVLAPGLWPWVMTAWFGLLLIGLVVEAFVAVRGRWNAPLAAVSIVASLVAMLGAIVLIWRGAVIAPDLMARMQAASTPTADIVQIVNISITAVLGGILIGILFDAYRKLGLAREA
;
A
#
# COMPACT_ATOMS: atom_id res chain seq x y z
N MET A 1 42.20 -15.43 30.72
CA MET A 1 43.39 -14.64 30.30
C MET A 1 42.82 -13.37 29.72
N ASP A 2 42.89 -12.31 30.51
CA ASP A 2 42.19 -11.04 30.26
C ASP A 2 42.58 -10.46 28.91
N THR A 3 41.61 -10.40 28.00
CA THR A 3 41.73 -9.54 26.83
C THR A 3 41.20 -8.17 27.23
N ASP A 4 42.04 -7.34 27.83
CA ASP A 4 41.93 -5.90 27.62
C ASP A 4 42.25 -5.67 26.14
N THR A 5 41.26 -5.93 25.27
CA THR A 5 41.35 -5.60 23.85
C THR A 5 41.63 -4.11 23.75
N THR A 6 42.73 -3.77 23.08
CA THR A 6 43.16 -2.39 22.83
C THR A 6 42.02 -1.58 22.20
N LEU A 7 42.06 -0.25 22.34
CA LEU A 7 41.04 0.64 21.79
C LEU A 7 40.90 0.41 20.27
N ALA A 8 42.03 0.21 19.59
CA ALA A 8 42.12 -0.15 18.19
C ALA A 8 41.40 -1.46 17.86
N GLU A 9 41.63 -2.54 18.63
CA GLU A 9 40.99 -3.84 18.36
C GLU A 9 39.48 -3.78 18.56
N ARG A 10 39.02 -3.02 19.56
CA ARG A 10 37.60 -2.76 19.79
C ARG A 10 36.98 -1.96 18.64
N TYR A 11 37.72 -0.98 18.12
CA TYR A 11 37.27 -0.16 16.98
C TYR A 11 37.16 -0.99 15.71
N VAL A 12 38.20 -1.75 15.36
CA VAL A 12 38.22 -2.66 14.20
C VAL A 12 37.05 -3.65 14.28
N THR A 13 36.82 -4.24 15.45
CA THR A 13 35.69 -5.15 15.67
C THR A 13 34.33 -4.46 15.44
N ALA A 14 34.19 -3.21 15.87
CA ALA A 14 32.96 -2.44 15.68
C ALA A 14 32.71 -2.11 14.19
N VAL A 15 33.75 -1.71 13.45
CA VAL A 15 33.68 -1.45 12.01
C VAL A 15 33.35 -2.74 11.25
N ALA A 16 34.05 -3.84 11.54
CA ALA A 16 33.85 -5.13 10.87
C ALA A 16 32.42 -5.67 10.97
N ARG A 17 31.72 -5.42 12.09
CA ARG A 17 30.29 -5.81 12.25
C ARG A 17 29.36 -5.12 11.27
N SER A 18 29.73 -3.92 10.82
CA SER A 18 28.92 -3.05 9.97
C SER A 18 29.22 -3.22 8.47
N VAL A 19 30.27 -3.96 8.12
CA VAL A 19 30.73 -4.24 6.75
C VAL A 19 30.13 -5.57 6.24
N PRO A 20 29.85 -5.72 4.92
CA PRO A 20 29.40 -6.98 4.32
C PRO A 20 30.33 -8.14 4.66
N VAL A 21 29.76 -9.33 4.94
CA VAL A 21 30.52 -10.51 5.41
C VAL A 21 31.70 -10.85 4.51
N ALA A 22 31.55 -10.67 3.19
CA ALA A 22 32.60 -10.95 2.20
C ALA A 22 33.85 -10.07 2.39
N ASP A 23 33.68 -8.81 2.82
CA ASP A 23 34.76 -7.82 2.88
C ASP A 23 35.34 -7.67 4.30
N ARG A 24 34.77 -8.38 5.30
CA ARG A 24 35.12 -8.17 6.71
C ARG A 24 36.57 -8.45 7.02
N GLU A 25 37.13 -9.56 6.51
CA GLU A 25 38.52 -9.93 6.82
C GLU A 25 39.50 -8.94 6.21
N GLU A 26 39.30 -8.58 4.94
CA GLU A 26 40.13 -7.62 4.22
C GLU A 26 40.09 -6.24 4.88
N VAL A 27 38.88 -5.70 5.12
CA VAL A 27 38.70 -4.40 5.77
C VAL A 27 39.26 -4.39 7.19
N SER A 28 39.12 -5.48 7.94
CA SER A 28 39.68 -5.56 9.30
C SER A 28 41.20 -5.59 9.30
N ALA A 29 41.82 -6.27 8.33
CA ALA A 29 43.27 -6.34 8.20
C ALA A 29 43.86 -5.00 7.78
N GLU A 30 43.26 -4.37 6.76
CA GLU A 30 43.67 -3.06 6.26
C GLU A 30 43.52 -1.97 7.33
N LEU A 31 42.37 -1.92 8.02
CA LEU A 31 42.12 -0.93 9.07
C LEU A 31 43.08 -1.12 10.26
N ARG A 32 43.38 -2.36 10.64
CA ARG A 32 44.33 -2.63 11.73
C ARG A 32 45.74 -2.18 11.36
N ALA A 33 46.18 -2.42 10.13
CA ALA A 33 47.47 -1.96 9.64
C ALA A 33 47.55 -0.42 9.60
N SER A 34 46.52 0.24 9.05
CA SER A 34 46.45 1.71 8.99
C SER A 34 46.48 2.35 10.38
N ILE A 35 45.74 1.81 11.35
CA ILE A 35 45.76 2.33 12.73
C ILE A 35 47.13 2.13 13.37
N ALA A 36 47.76 0.96 13.18
CA ALA A 36 49.08 0.69 13.73
C ALA A 36 50.13 1.67 13.17
N ASP A 37 50.13 1.90 11.86
CA ASP A 37 51.05 2.82 11.21
C ASP A 37 50.89 4.27 11.71
N GLU A 38 49.66 4.75 11.89
CA GLU A 38 49.39 6.10 12.41
C GLU A 38 49.78 6.25 13.89
N VAL A 39 49.50 5.24 14.71
CA VAL A 39 49.86 5.24 16.13
C VAL A 39 51.38 5.21 16.30
N ASP A 40 52.08 4.35 15.57
CA ASP A 40 53.55 4.26 15.60
C ASP A 40 54.21 5.57 15.16
N GLY A 41 53.63 6.24 14.16
CA GLY A 41 54.08 7.57 13.72
C GLY A 41 53.99 8.64 14.81
N ARG A 42 52.89 8.66 15.58
CA ARG A 42 52.69 9.58 16.72
C ARG A 42 53.59 9.25 17.90
N ILE A 43 53.79 7.97 18.19
CA ILE A 43 54.74 7.52 19.23
C ILE A 43 56.16 7.94 18.85
N ALA A 44 56.56 7.78 17.58
CA ALA A 44 57.86 8.24 17.09
C ALA A 44 58.02 9.77 17.15
N ALA A 45 56.92 10.53 17.08
CA ALA A 45 56.88 11.97 17.29
C ALA A 45 56.93 12.39 18.78
N GLY A 46 56.93 11.43 19.70
CA GLY A 46 57.09 11.65 21.14
C GLY A 46 55.78 11.67 21.95
N GLU A 47 54.65 11.28 21.35
CA GLU A 47 53.39 11.12 22.09
C GLU A 47 53.39 9.84 22.96
N GLU A 48 52.67 9.88 24.08
CA GLU A 48 52.44 8.68 24.89
C GLU A 48 51.55 7.69 24.12
N ALA A 49 51.87 6.39 24.17
CA ALA A 49 51.18 5.36 23.40
C ALA A 49 49.64 5.37 23.56
N ALA A 50 49.14 5.54 24.79
CA ALA A 50 47.70 5.60 25.05
C ALA A 50 47.04 6.87 24.50
N ALA A 51 47.76 8.00 24.50
CA ALA A 51 47.28 9.26 23.95
C ALA A 51 47.27 9.24 22.41
N ALA A 52 48.32 8.65 21.81
CA ALA A 52 48.43 8.43 20.38
C ALA A 52 47.30 7.52 19.85
N GLU A 53 47.06 6.38 20.51
CA GLU A 53 45.98 5.46 20.16
C GLU A 53 44.60 6.15 20.26
N TYR A 54 44.36 6.90 21.35
CA TYR A 54 43.12 7.64 21.50
C TYR A 54 42.93 8.70 20.41
N ALA A 55 43.98 9.45 20.07
CA ALA A 55 43.91 10.49 19.05
C ALA A 55 43.57 9.94 17.66
N VAL A 56 44.22 8.85 17.25
CA VAL A 56 43.95 8.18 15.96
C VAL A 56 42.50 7.68 15.90
N ILE A 57 42.02 6.99 16.93
CA ILE A 57 40.63 6.50 16.95
C ILE A 57 39.62 7.67 17.00
N ALA A 58 39.94 8.75 17.71
CA ALA A 58 39.09 9.94 17.74
C ALA A 58 39.01 10.64 16.37
N GLU A 59 40.09 10.64 15.60
CA GLU A 59 40.14 11.18 14.23
C GLU A 59 39.32 10.34 13.24
N LEU A 60 39.28 9.02 13.42
CA LEU A 60 38.44 8.11 12.60
C LEU A 60 36.93 8.28 12.87
N GLY A 61 36.55 8.73 14.07
CA GLY A 61 35.16 9.05 14.41
C GLY A 61 34.25 7.83 14.64
N ASP A 62 32.94 7.96 14.41
CA ASP A 62 31.97 6.89 14.69
C ASP A 62 32.18 5.66 13.78
N PRO A 63 32.32 4.44 14.33
CA PRO A 63 32.65 3.24 13.56
C PRO A 63 31.55 2.82 12.57
N ILE A 64 30.28 3.18 12.82
CA ILE A 64 29.16 2.91 11.89
C ILE A 64 29.23 3.90 10.72
N ALA A 65 29.51 5.17 11.00
CA ALA A 65 29.72 6.19 9.98
C ALA A 65 30.94 5.88 9.10
N TYR A 66 32.05 5.43 9.70
CA TYR A 66 33.25 5.01 8.98
C TYR A 66 33.00 3.75 8.13
N ALA A 67 32.32 2.73 8.65
CA ALA A 67 31.94 1.56 7.85
C ALA A 67 31.03 1.91 6.65
N ALA A 68 30.14 2.89 6.82
CA ALA A 68 29.28 3.37 5.76
C ALA A 68 30.06 4.09 4.64
N SER A 69 31.13 4.82 4.97
CA SER A 69 31.98 5.48 3.96
C SER A 69 32.79 4.48 3.14
N LEU A 70 33.28 3.40 3.75
CA LEU A 70 34.00 2.32 3.06
C LEU A 70 33.11 1.56 2.06
N SER A 71 31.86 1.29 2.44
CA SER A 71 30.93 0.47 1.64
C SER A 71 30.06 1.26 0.66
N GLY A 72 30.16 2.60 0.64
CA GLY A 72 29.30 3.47 -0.18
C GLY A 72 27.80 3.34 0.12
N ARG A 73 27.44 2.75 1.27
CA ARG A 73 26.05 2.50 1.68
C ARG A 73 25.57 3.62 2.59
N PRO A 74 24.72 4.55 2.10
CA PRO A 74 24.23 5.64 2.93
C PRO A 74 23.46 5.11 4.15
N LEU A 75 23.60 5.78 5.29
CA LEU A 75 22.90 5.49 6.55
C LEU A 75 21.43 5.97 6.51
N VAL A 76 20.70 5.51 5.51
CA VAL A 76 19.29 5.86 5.29
C VAL A 76 18.44 4.59 5.31
N LEU A 77 17.24 4.69 5.89
CA LEU A 77 16.31 3.56 5.96
C LEU A 77 15.77 3.21 4.56
N ILE A 78 15.47 4.24 3.77
CA ILE A 78 15.01 4.14 2.38
C ILE A 78 15.83 5.16 1.59
N GLY A 79 16.69 4.69 0.69
CA GLY A 79 17.51 5.57 -0.13
C GLY A 79 16.75 6.24 -1.28
N PRO A 80 17.43 7.17 -1.98
CA PRO A 80 16.82 8.00 -3.02
C PRO A 80 16.20 7.18 -4.17
N ARG A 81 16.72 5.97 -4.43
CA ARG A 81 16.19 5.04 -5.44
C ARG A 81 14.73 4.67 -5.21
N TYR A 82 14.35 4.36 -3.97
CA TYR A 82 13.02 3.86 -3.64
C TYR A 82 12.09 4.93 -3.06
N TYR A 83 12.63 6.04 -2.55
CA TYR A 83 11.89 7.05 -1.79
C TYR A 83 10.65 7.58 -2.53
N ALA A 84 10.77 7.90 -3.82
CA ALA A 84 9.65 8.43 -4.60
C ALA A 84 8.52 7.41 -4.80
N ALA A 85 8.86 6.13 -5.01
CA ALA A 85 7.88 5.06 -5.16
C ALA A 85 7.18 4.77 -3.82
N TRP A 86 7.94 4.69 -2.73
CA TRP A 86 7.42 4.57 -1.37
C TRP A 86 6.42 5.69 -1.05
N LEU A 87 6.79 6.95 -1.31
CA LEU A 87 5.95 8.10 -0.99
C LEU A 87 4.62 8.11 -1.77
N ARG A 88 4.65 7.73 -3.05
CA ARG A 88 3.44 7.62 -3.88
C ARG A 88 2.52 6.52 -3.36
N LEU A 89 3.08 5.33 -3.09
CA LEU A 89 2.30 4.21 -2.61
C LEU A 89 1.71 4.48 -1.22
N LEU A 90 2.50 5.04 -0.31
CA LEU A 90 2.06 5.38 1.04
C LEU A 90 0.89 6.36 1.01
N ARG A 91 0.97 7.43 0.20
CA ARG A 91 -0.13 8.40 0.05
C ARG A 91 -1.39 7.76 -0.51
N LEU A 92 -1.24 6.92 -1.53
CA LEU A 92 -2.37 6.21 -2.14
C LEU A 92 -3.06 5.28 -1.13
N LEU A 93 -2.27 4.46 -0.42
CA LEU A 93 -2.81 3.53 0.58
C LEU A 93 -3.45 4.27 1.75
N LEU A 94 -2.86 5.35 2.25
CA LEU A 94 -3.48 6.16 3.31
C LEU A 94 -4.80 6.80 2.84
N ALA A 95 -4.87 7.30 1.61
CA ALA A 95 -6.07 7.93 1.07
C ALA A 95 -7.24 6.94 0.89
N ILE A 96 -6.97 5.64 0.74
CA ILE A 96 -7.98 4.61 0.47
C ILE A 96 -8.28 3.79 1.72
N VAL A 97 -7.24 3.19 2.33
CA VAL A 97 -7.39 2.19 3.39
C VAL A 97 -7.92 2.81 4.68
N VAL A 98 -7.42 4.00 5.04
CA VAL A 98 -7.77 4.64 6.32
C VAL A 98 -9.26 5.05 6.36
N PRO A 99 -9.82 5.74 5.34
CA PRO A 99 -11.25 6.03 5.32
C PRO A 99 -12.12 4.77 5.30
N VAL A 100 -11.75 3.76 4.51
CA VAL A 100 -12.51 2.50 4.42
C VAL A 100 -12.54 1.78 5.76
N ALA A 101 -11.39 1.64 6.43
CA ALA A 101 -11.30 1.02 7.75
C ALA A 101 -12.13 1.78 8.79
N ALA A 102 -12.07 3.12 8.78
CA ALA A 102 -12.86 3.95 9.68
C ALA A 102 -14.38 3.73 9.49
N VAL A 103 -14.84 3.70 8.24
CA VAL A 103 -16.25 3.45 7.93
C VAL A 103 -16.69 2.06 8.39
N ILE A 104 -15.87 1.03 8.16
CA ILE A 104 -16.16 -0.33 8.62
C ILE A 104 -16.28 -0.38 10.15
N ALA A 105 -15.34 0.24 10.87
CA ALA A 105 -15.37 0.27 12.34
C ALA A 105 -16.59 1.03 12.88
N GLY A 106 -16.92 2.17 12.28
CA GLY A 106 -18.14 2.92 12.59
C GLY A 106 -19.40 2.08 12.36
N MET A 107 -19.46 1.37 11.23
CA MET A 107 -20.57 0.50 10.88
C MET A 107 -20.73 -0.67 11.87
N ILE A 108 -19.63 -1.35 12.23
CA ILE A 108 -19.64 -2.42 13.24
C ILE A 108 -20.18 -1.88 14.56
N ARG A 109 -19.72 -0.70 14.99
CA ARG A 109 -20.14 -0.11 16.26
C ARG A 109 -21.61 0.31 16.24
N ALA A 110 -22.08 0.81 15.11
CA ALA A 110 -23.46 1.24 14.92
C ALA A 110 -24.42 0.04 14.86
N ILE A 111 -24.03 -1.07 14.23
CA ILE A 111 -24.76 -2.35 14.25
C ILE A 111 -24.82 -2.91 15.69
N GLY A 112 -23.75 -2.75 16.46
CA GLY A 112 -23.70 -3.14 17.87
C GLY A 112 -24.51 -2.25 18.83
N GLY A 113 -25.32 -1.32 18.32
CA GLY A 113 -26.18 -0.45 19.15
C GLY A 113 -25.48 0.75 19.76
N GLY A 114 -24.29 1.14 19.26
CA GLY A 114 -23.58 2.32 19.72
C GLY A 114 -24.29 3.61 19.31
N ASP A 115 -24.35 4.59 20.22
CA ASP A 115 -24.80 5.95 19.90
C ASP A 115 -23.80 6.68 18.98
N VAL A 116 -24.16 7.87 18.49
CA VAL A 116 -23.30 8.67 17.58
C VAL A 116 -21.92 8.92 18.20
N GLY A 117 -21.86 9.16 19.52
CA GLY A 117 -20.62 9.32 20.26
C GLY A 117 -19.76 8.06 20.23
N ALA A 118 -20.35 6.88 20.45
CA ALA A 118 -19.64 5.61 20.39
C ALA A 118 -19.19 5.24 18.97
N VAL A 119 -19.98 5.57 17.94
CA VAL A 119 -19.59 5.35 16.53
C VAL A 119 -18.36 6.18 16.19
N ILE A 120 -18.38 7.49 16.47
CA ILE A 120 -17.22 8.37 16.28
C ILE A 120 -16.04 7.89 17.13
N GLY A 121 -16.32 7.49 18.37
CA GLY A 121 -15.33 6.94 19.30
C GLY A 121 -14.67 5.64 18.81
N ALA A 122 -15.34 4.85 17.97
CA ALA A 122 -14.76 3.68 17.33
C ALA A 122 -13.94 4.04 16.07
N MET A 123 -14.36 5.06 15.31
CA MET A 123 -13.66 5.48 14.10
C MET A 123 -12.28 6.07 14.38
N ILE A 124 -12.14 6.91 15.41
CA ILE A 124 -10.88 7.59 15.76
C ILE A 124 -9.72 6.61 15.99
N PRO A 125 -9.82 5.62 16.91
CA PRO A 125 -8.73 4.68 17.12
C PRO A 125 -8.47 3.83 15.88
N THR A 126 -9.50 3.51 15.08
CA THR A 126 -9.31 2.79 13.82
C THR A 126 -8.55 3.61 12.78
N ILE A 127 -8.83 4.91 12.65
CA ILE A 127 -8.09 5.82 11.75
C ILE A 127 -6.62 5.83 12.14
N LEU A 128 -6.33 6.04 13.43
CA LEU A 128 -4.95 6.09 13.93
C LEU A 128 -4.25 4.75 13.72
N MET A 129 -4.87 3.65 14.14
CA MET A 129 -4.23 2.33 14.07
C MET A 129 -4.04 1.86 12.63
N SER A 130 -5.04 2.03 11.75
CA SER A 130 -4.91 1.67 10.33
C SER A 130 -3.86 2.53 9.63
N GLY A 131 -3.82 3.83 9.92
CA GLY A 131 -2.77 4.73 9.40
C GLY A 131 -1.37 4.29 9.82
N ILE A 132 -1.19 3.95 11.10
CA ILE A 132 0.09 3.43 11.63
C ILE A 132 0.46 2.11 10.95
N GLN A 133 -0.48 1.17 10.83
CA GLN A 133 -0.23 -0.14 10.20
C GLN A 133 0.17 0.03 8.73
N VAL A 134 -0.56 0.84 7.97
CA VAL A 134 -0.24 1.12 6.57
C VAL A 134 1.14 1.76 6.44
N ALA A 135 1.43 2.78 7.24
CA ALA A 135 2.73 3.45 7.23
C ALA A 135 3.86 2.50 7.62
N PHE A 136 3.68 1.70 8.67
CA PHE A 136 4.66 0.76 9.18
C PHE A 136 5.00 -0.32 8.15
N TRP A 137 4.00 -1.07 7.66
CA TRP A 137 4.25 -2.18 6.74
C TRP A 137 4.76 -1.70 5.39
N THR A 138 4.23 -0.58 4.86
CA THR A 138 4.75 0.01 3.62
C THR A 138 6.21 0.40 3.79
N THR A 139 6.56 1.06 4.89
CA THR A 139 7.96 1.47 5.16
C THR A 139 8.86 0.26 5.38
N LEU A 140 8.40 -0.76 6.10
CA LEU A 140 9.16 -1.98 6.37
C LEU A 140 9.50 -2.75 5.08
N VAL A 141 8.53 -2.90 4.17
CA VAL A 141 8.76 -3.56 2.88
C VAL A 141 9.80 -2.79 2.07
N PHE A 142 9.68 -1.47 1.97
CA PHE A 142 10.63 -0.65 1.22
C PHE A 142 12.03 -0.62 1.87
N ALA A 143 12.10 -0.61 3.20
CA ALA A 143 13.36 -0.75 3.93
C ALA A 143 14.00 -2.13 3.69
N ALA A 144 13.20 -3.20 3.67
CA ALA A 144 13.67 -4.55 3.38
C ALA A 144 14.18 -4.65 1.93
N LEU A 145 13.47 -4.10 0.95
CA LEU A 145 13.88 -4.07 -0.46
C LEU A 145 15.23 -3.34 -0.65
N GLU A 146 15.42 -2.22 0.06
CA GLU A 146 16.68 -1.49 0.07
C GLU A 146 17.82 -2.31 0.71
N ARG A 147 17.54 -3.03 1.80
CA ARG A 147 18.55 -3.84 2.52
C ARG A 147 18.92 -5.13 1.80
N LEU A 148 17.95 -5.79 1.17
CA LEU A 148 18.14 -7.03 0.43
C LEU A 148 18.83 -6.83 -0.92
N GLY A 149 19.11 -5.58 -1.30
CA GLY A 149 19.83 -5.28 -2.53
C GLY A 149 19.11 -5.79 -3.77
N SER A 150 17.76 -5.88 -3.73
CA SER A 150 16.99 -6.28 -4.89
C SER A 150 17.29 -5.30 -6.02
N THR A 151 18.14 -5.73 -6.94
CA THR A 151 18.27 -5.24 -8.32
C THR A 151 16.98 -5.63 -9.05
N GLY A 152 15.85 -5.10 -8.56
CA GLY A 152 14.62 -5.03 -9.32
C GLY A 152 14.78 -3.98 -10.42
N ASP A 153 15.75 -4.20 -11.31
CA ASP A 153 16.02 -3.35 -12.47
C ASP A 153 14.79 -3.21 -13.36
N THR A 154 13.80 -4.10 -13.23
CA THR A 154 12.63 -4.11 -14.10
C THR A 154 11.46 -3.23 -13.64
N VAL A 155 11.28 -2.95 -12.34
CA VAL A 155 10.07 -2.23 -11.86
C VAL A 155 10.35 -0.77 -11.49
N LEU A 156 11.56 -0.46 -10.98
CA LEU A 156 11.84 0.83 -10.34
C LEU A 156 12.88 1.69 -11.03
N GLU A 157 13.59 1.16 -12.03
CA GLU A 157 14.62 1.92 -12.75
C GLU A 157 14.00 3.13 -13.46
N TRP A 158 14.35 4.33 -13.04
CA TRP A 158 13.79 5.55 -13.63
C TRP A 158 14.42 5.76 -15.01
N THR A 159 13.63 5.63 -16.08
CA THR A 159 14.04 6.03 -17.42
C THR A 159 13.42 7.39 -17.77
N PRO A 160 14.04 8.20 -18.65
CA PRO A 160 13.43 9.41 -19.20
C PRO A 160 12.06 9.17 -19.87
N GLU A 161 11.72 7.92 -20.16
CA GLU A 161 10.42 7.48 -20.69
C GLU A 161 9.34 7.40 -19.59
N LYS A 162 9.73 7.30 -18.31
CA LYS A 162 8.85 7.40 -17.12
C LYS A 162 8.56 8.84 -16.71
N LEU A 163 9.13 9.84 -17.39
CA LEU A 163 8.50 11.17 -17.39
C LEU A 163 7.05 10.97 -17.82
N PRO A 164 6.07 11.64 -17.19
CA PRO A 164 4.68 11.52 -17.59
C PRO A 164 4.51 12.02 -19.03
N ARG A 165 4.68 11.09 -19.98
CA ARG A 165 4.14 11.15 -21.33
C ARG A 165 2.74 10.59 -21.24
N THR A 166 1.82 11.19 -21.98
CA THR A 166 0.38 11.16 -21.73
C THR A 166 -0.27 9.77 -21.64
N VAL A 167 0.35 8.67 -22.09
CA VAL A 167 -0.17 7.30 -21.86
C VAL A 167 0.95 6.24 -21.96
N ILE A 168 1.14 5.38 -20.95
CA ILE A 168 2.09 4.24 -20.98
C ILE A 168 1.35 2.96 -21.38
N LEU A 169 1.83 2.23 -22.40
CA LEU A 169 1.23 0.95 -22.84
C LEU A 169 1.41 -0.19 -21.82
N GLY A 170 2.57 -0.29 -21.15
CA GLY A 170 2.85 -1.33 -20.15
C GLY A 170 2.12 -1.15 -18.80
N ALA A 171 2.05 0.09 -18.29
CA ALA A 171 1.23 0.40 -17.13
C ALA A 171 -0.25 0.15 -17.41
N ARG A 172 -0.69 0.40 -18.65
CA ARG A 172 -2.05 0.09 -19.10
C ARG A 172 -2.34 -1.40 -19.13
N MET A 173 -1.39 -2.26 -19.50
CA MET A 173 -1.59 -3.72 -19.44
C MET A 173 -1.62 -4.23 -17.99
N ALA A 174 -0.78 -3.70 -17.10
CA ALA A 174 -0.84 -4.03 -15.68
C ALA A 174 -2.16 -3.54 -15.03
N ASP A 175 -2.61 -2.35 -15.39
CA ASP A 175 -3.90 -1.77 -14.97
C ASP A 175 -5.07 -2.63 -15.47
N LEU A 176 -5.04 -3.06 -16.74
CA LEU A 176 -6.02 -4.00 -17.27
C LEU A 176 -6.01 -5.36 -16.59
N ILE A 177 -4.83 -5.93 -16.33
CA ILE A 177 -4.72 -7.21 -15.63
C ILE A 177 -5.28 -7.04 -14.22
N GLY A 178 -4.94 -5.96 -13.53
CA GLY A 178 -5.50 -5.61 -12.23
C GLY A 178 -7.02 -5.50 -12.26
N MET A 179 -7.58 -4.76 -13.23
CA MET A 179 -9.02 -4.63 -13.41
C MET A 179 -9.70 -5.94 -13.79
N ALA A 180 -9.08 -6.76 -14.65
CA ALA A 180 -9.62 -8.05 -15.05
C ALA A 180 -9.66 -9.01 -13.86
N VAL A 181 -8.56 -9.11 -13.10
CA VAL A 181 -8.48 -9.94 -11.89
C VAL A 181 -9.49 -9.46 -10.85
N LEU A 182 -9.59 -8.15 -10.61
CA LEU A 182 -10.56 -7.58 -9.69
C LEU A 182 -12.00 -7.89 -10.13
N THR A 183 -12.31 -7.72 -11.42
CA THR A 183 -13.64 -7.97 -11.99
C THR A 183 -14.02 -9.45 -11.87
N VAL A 184 -13.11 -10.35 -12.23
CA VAL A 184 -13.31 -11.80 -12.08
C VAL A 184 -13.48 -12.19 -10.62
N THR A 185 -12.70 -11.60 -9.71
CA THR A 185 -12.81 -11.83 -8.27
C THR A 185 -14.15 -11.34 -7.73
N LEU A 186 -14.62 -10.16 -8.17
CA LEU A 186 -15.93 -9.62 -7.79
C LEU A 186 -17.07 -10.49 -8.27
N ILE A 187 -17.09 -10.85 -9.56
CA ILE A 187 -18.09 -11.75 -10.14
C ILE A 187 -18.06 -13.09 -9.40
N GLY A 188 -16.85 -13.63 -9.17
CA GLY A 188 -16.63 -14.86 -8.41
C GLY A 188 -17.19 -14.77 -6.99
N SER A 189 -16.96 -13.66 -6.27
CA SER A 189 -17.48 -13.47 -4.92
C SER A 189 -19.01 -13.36 -4.88
N VAL A 190 -19.64 -12.75 -5.89
CA VAL A 190 -21.11 -12.63 -5.98
C VAL A 190 -21.73 -13.99 -6.31
N ILE A 191 -21.10 -14.77 -7.19
CA ILE A 191 -21.54 -16.14 -7.49
C ILE A 191 -21.34 -17.02 -6.26
N TRP A 192 -20.18 -16.94 -5.60
CA TRP A 192 -19.88 -17.66 -4.36
C TRP A 192 -20.90 -17.34 -3.27
N ASP A 193 -21.20 -16.05 -3.07
CA ASP A 193 -22.26 -15.61 -2.17
C ASP A 193 -23.57 -16.31 -2.50
N ARG A 194 -23.97 -16.40 -3.77
CA ARG A 194 -25.23 -17.04 -4.17
C ARG A 194 -25.23 -18.57 -4.05
N THR A 195 -24.11 -19.25 -4.28
CA THR A 195 -24.07 -20.71 -4.41
C THR A 195 -23.60 -21.42 -3.14
N ILE A 196 -22.69 -20.81 -2.39
CA ILE A 196 -22.04 -21.39 -1.22
C ILE A 196 -22.40 -20.59 0.03
N GLY A 197 -22.39 -19.25 -0.05
CA GLY A 197 -22.55 -18.40 1.14
C GLY A 197 -21.27 -18.31 1.97
N TRP A 198 -21.35 -17.57 3.08
CA TRP A 198 -20.18 -17.20 3.89
C TRP A 198 -20.28 -17.75 5.31
N GLY A 199 -19.12 -18.15 5.85
CA GLY A 199 -19.01 -18.73 7.18
C GLY A 199 -19.61 -20.14 7.27
N ASP A 200 -19.56 -20.72 8.47
CA ASP A 200 -20.00 -22.09 8.72
C ASP A 200 -21.51 -22.26 8.48
N ASP A 201 -22.28 -21.20 8.71
CA ASP A 201 -23.74 -21.15 8.53
C ASP A 201 -24.16 -20.88 7.07
N HIS A 202 -23.21 -20.77 6.13
CA HIS A 202 -23.49 -20.54 4.70
C HIS A 202 -24.40 -19.32 4.46
N VAL A 203 -24.13 -18.23 5.18
CA VAL A 203 -24.98 -17.03 5.16
C VAL A 203 -24.82 -16.31 3.83
N HIS A 204 -25.94 -15.97 3.20
CA HIS A 204 -25.97 -15.21 1.96
C HIS A 204 -26.11 -13.71 2.27
N VAL A 205 -25.23 -12.89 1.71
CA VAL A 205 -25.25 -11.44 1.94
C VAL A 205 -26.21 -10.75 0.97
N LEU A 206 -26.24 -11.18 -0.30
CA LEU A 206 -27.05 -10.54 -1.33
C LEU A 206 -28.45 -11.13 -1.39
N ALA A 207 -29.44 -10.26 -1.58
CA ALA A 207 -30.83 -10.66 -1.66
C ALA A 207 -31.07 -11.58 -2.89
N PRO A 208 -31.78 -12.70 -2.71
CA PRO A 208 -32.06 -13.62 -3.81
C PRO A 208 -32.91 -12.96 -4.92
N GLY A 209 -33.69 -11.93 -4.60
CA GLY A 209 -34.51 -11.17 -5.55
C GLY A 209 -33.71 -10.34 -6.58
N LEU A 210 -32.40 -10.21 -6.40
CA LEU A 210 -31.51 -9.60 -7.40
C LEU A 210 -31.27 -10.53 -8.61
N TRP A 211 -31.55 -11.82 -8.45
CA TRP A 211 -31.39 -12.81 -9.50
C TRP A 211 -32.68 -13.04 -10.29
N PRO A 212 -32.58 -13.36 -11.60
CA PRO A 212 -31.36 -13.36 -12.41
C PRO A 212 -31.07 -11.98 -13.04
N TRP A 213 -32.09 -11.15 -13.19
CA TRP A 213 -32.05 -10.00 -14.11
C TRP A 213 -31.14 -8.87 -13.65
N VAL A 214 -31.20 -8.47 -12.37
CA VAL A 214 -30.39 -7.37 -11.86
C VAL A 214 -28.92 -7.75 -11.87
N MET A 215 -28.59 -8.96 -11.43
CA MET A 215 -27.22 -9.46 -11.45
C MET A 215 -26.68 -9.65 -12.87
N THR A 216 -27.50 -10.16 -13.80
CA THR A 216 -27.10 -10.29 -15.21
C THR A 216 -26.83 -8.93 -15.84
N ALA A 217 -27.69 -7.93 -15.58
CA ALA A 217 -27.48 -6.57 -16.05
C ALA A 217 -26.20 -5.95 -15.45
N TRP A 218 -25.95 -6.17 -14.16
CA TRP A 218 -24.77 -5.65 -13.48
C TRP A 218 -23.47 -6.29 -13.98
N PHE A 219 -23.44 -7.62 -14.17
CA PHE A 219 -22.31 -8.30 -14.81
C PHE A 219 -22.10 -7.84 -16.24
N GLY A 220 -23.18 -7.60 -16.99
CA GLY A 220 -23.10 -7.03 -18.34
C GLY A 220 -22.40 -5.67 -18.34
N LEU A 221 -22.74 -4.78 -17.41
CA LEU A 221 -22.12 -3.46 -17.28
C LEU A 221 -20.63 -3.54 -16.91
N LEU A 222 -20.24 -4.43 -15.99
CA LEU A 222 -18.83 -4.68 -15.66
C LEU A 222 -18.06 -5.21 -16.88
N LEU A 223 -18.65 -6.17 -17.61
CA LEU A 223 -18.05 -6.75 -18.80
C LEU A 223 -17.87 -5.70 -19.90
N ILE A 224 -18.87 -4.83 -20.12
CA ILE A 224 -18.76 -3.71 -21.06
C ILE A 224 -17.61 -2.79 -20.68
N GLY A 225 -17.48 -2.43 -19.40
CA GLY A 225 -16.36 -1.63 -18.90
C GLY A 225 -15.02 -2.30 -19.22
N LEU A 226 -14.86 -3.57 -18.85
CA LEU A 226 -13.63 -4.33 -19.08
C LEU A 226 -13.29 -4.47 -20.58
N VAL A 227 -14.28 -4.75 -21.43
CA VAL A 227 -14.09 -4.88 -22.89
C VAL A 227 -13.68 -3.55 -23.51
N VAL A 228 -14.31 -2.45 -23.11
CA VAL A 228 -13.92 -1.12 -23.60
C VAL A 228 -12.48 -0.83 -23.20
N GLU A 229 -12.12 -1.01 -21.94
CA GLU A 229 -10.76 -0.77 -21.47
C GLU A 229 -9.72 -1.66 -22.18
N ALA A 230 -10.03 -2.95 -22.33
CA ALA A 230 -9.20 -3.90 -23.09
C ALA A 230 -8.99 -3.44 -24.54
N PHE A 231 -10.07 -3.02 -25.20
CA PHE A 231 -10.02 -2.52 -26.56
C PHE A 231 -9.18 -1.25 -26.69
N VAL A 232 -9.35 -0.30 -25.76
CA VAL A 232 -8.56 0.94 -25.80
C VAL A 232 -7.09 0.63 -25.52
N ALA A 233 -6.78 -0.36 -24.68
CA ALA A 233 -5.40 -0.75 -24.42
C ALA A 233 -4.70 -1.39 -25.60
N VAL A 234 -5.40 -2.20 -26.38
CA VAL A 234 -4.86 -2.76 -27.62
C VAL A 234 -4.65 -1.67 -28.67
N ARG A 235 -5.60 -0.72 -28.80
CA ARG A 235 -5.52 0.34 -29.84
C ARG A 235 -4.71 1.57 -29.46
N GLY A 236 -4.32 1.72 -28.20
CA GLY A 236 -3.52 2.85 -27.72
C GLY A 236 -4.30 4.17 -27.59
N ARG A 237 -5.43 4.36 -28.28
CA ARG A 237 -6.13 5.66 -28.40
C ARG A 237 -7.54 5.60 -27.81
N TRP A 238 -7.85 6.53 -26.91
CA TRP A 238 -9.24 6.80 -26.51
C TRP A 238 -9.96 7.52 -27.65
N ASN A 239 -11.21 7.14 -27.92
CA ASN A 239 -12.09 7.95 -28.75
C ASN A 239 -13.29 8.39 -27.90
N ALA A 240 -13.89 9.52 -28.25
CA ALA A 240 -15.04 10.07 -27.53
C ALA A 240 -16.20 9.06 -27.34
N PRO A 241 -16.58 8.22 -28.33
CA PRO A 241 -17.68 7.26 -28.11
C PRO A 241 -17.32 6.14 -27.13
N LEU A 242 -16.10 5.59 -27.14
CA LEU A 242 -15.70 4.55 -26.18
C LEU A 242 -15.58 5.11 -24.76
N ALA A 243 -15.04 6.34 -24.61
CA ALA A 243 -15.03 7.03 -23.33
C ALA A 243 -16.46 7.20 -22.80
N ALA A 244 -17.39 7.66 -23.64
CA ALA A 244 -18.78 7.82 -23.26
C ALA A 244 -19.43 6.49 -22.84
N VAL A 245 -19.21 5.40 -23.60
CA VAL A 245 -19.76 4.07 -23.25
C VAL A 245 -19.21 3.57 -21.91
N SER A 246 -17.90 3.68 -21.66
CA SER A 246 -17.30 3.28 -20.38
C SER A 246 -17.87 4.09 -19.22
N ILE A 247 -17.93 5.42 -19.36
CA ILE A 247 -18.44 6.31 -18.33
C ILE A 247 -19.92 6.04 -18.04
N VAL A 248 -20.75 5.92 -19.08
CA VAL A 248 -22.19 5.64 -18.92
C VAL A 248 -22.39 4.27 -18.27
N ALA A 249 -21.65 3.23 -18.68
CA ALA A 249 -21.75 1.92 -18.07
C ALA A 249 -21.40 1.94 -16.57
N SER A 250 -20.30 2.61 -16.19
CA SER A 250 -19.88 2.76 -14.79
C SER A 250 -20.90 3.58 -13.98
N LEU A 251 -21.43 4.66 -14.53
CA LEU A 251 -22.45 5.48 -13.86
C LEU A 251 -23.77 4.74 -13.70
N VAL A 252 -24.23 4.00 -14.71
CA VAL A 252 -25.46 3.20 -14.62
C VAL A 252 -25.31 2.09 -13.58
N ALA A 253 -24.16 1.40 -13.55
CA ALA A 253 -23.89 0.39 -12.54
C ALA A 253 -23.87 0.98 -11.12
N MET A 254 -23.24 2.14 -10.96
CA MET A 254 -23.14 2.84 -9.66
C MET A 254 -24.49 3.37 -9.18
N LEU A 255 -25.20 4.11 -10.03
CA LEU A 255 -26.51 4.67 -9.69
C LEU A 255 -27.54 3.57 -9.44
N GLY A 256 -27.50 2.50 -10.23
CA GLY A 256 -28.31 1.30 -10.00
C GLY A 256 -28.05 0.68 -8.63
N ALA A 257 -26.78 0.52 -8.25
CA ALA A 257 -26.41 0.02 -6.93
C ALA A 257 -26.93 0.93 -5.80
N ILE A 258 -26.74 2.25 -5.90
CA ILE A 258 -27.26 3.23 -4.93
C ILE A 258 -28.78 3.11 -4.80
N VAL A 259 -29.52 3.08 -5.91
CA VAL A 259 -30.99 2.96 -5.88
C VAL A 259 -31.44 1.65 -5.22
N LEU A 260 -30.76 0.54 -5.49
CA LEU A 260 -31.09 -0.75 -4.88
C LEU A 260 -30.84 -0.76 -3.37
N ILE A 261 -29.75 -0.12 -2.92
CA ILE A 261 -29.45 0.03 -1.49
C ILE A 261 -30.52 0.87 -0.80
N TRP A 262 -30.90 2.00 -1.41
CA TRP A 262 -31.93 2.89 -0.86
C TRP A 262 -33.31 2.22 -0.81
N ARG A 263 -33.56 1.26 -1.71
CA ARG A 263 -34.76 0.41 -1.67
C ARG A 263 -34.69 -0.72 -0.64
N GLY A 264 -33.55 -0.89 0.05
CA GLY A 264 -33.33 -2.00 0.98
C GLY A 264 -33.34 -3.38 0.29
N ALA A 265 -33.14 -3.42 -1.03
CA ALA A 265 -33.29 -4.62 -1.84
C ALA A 265 -31.98 -5.39 -2.06
N VAL A 266 -30.86 -4.88 -1.52
CA VAL A 266 -29.53 -5.46 -1.74
C VAL A 266 -29.20 -6.55 -0.73
N ILE A 267 -29.53 -6.35 0.53
CA ILE A 267 -29.17 -7.27 1.62
C ILE A 267 -30.23 -8.34 1.74
N ALA A 268 -29.81 -9.59 1.93
CA ALA A 268 -30.73 -10.71 2.10
C ALA A 268 -31.66 -10.51 3.33
N PRO A 269 -32.98 -10.71 3.20
CA PRO A 269 -33.93 -10.43 4.27
C PRO A 269 -33.66 -11.22 5.56
N ASP A 270 -33.15 -12.44 5.41
CA ASP A 270 -32.76 -13.33 6.50
C ASP A 270 -31.51 -12.81 7.23
N LEU A 271 -30.48 -12.35 6.50
CA LEU A 271 -29.35 -11.67 7.09
C LEU A 271 -29.79 -10.40 7.82
N MET A 272 -30.74 -9.66 7.23
CA MET A 272 -31.26 -8.46 7.86
C MET A 272 -32.04 -8.74 9.15
N ALA A 273 -32.85 -9.80 9.16
CA ALA A 273 -33.54 -10.26 10.36
C ALA A 273 -32.54 -10.70 11.45
N ARG A 274 -31.44 -11.38 11.09
CA ARG A 274 -30.36 -11.75 12.03
C ARG A 274 -29.66 -10.53 12.61
N MET A 275 -29.33 -9.54 11.78
CA MET A 275 -28.73 -8.28 12.22
C MET A 275 -29.66 -7.50 13.15
N GLN A 276 -30.97 -7.44 12.84
CA GLN A 276 -31.97 -6.82 13.71
C GLN A 276 -32.13 -7.57 15.05
N ALA A 277 -32.16 -8.90 15.03
CA ALA A 277 -32.26 -9.71 16.24
C ALA A 277 -31.03 -9.59 17.16
N ALA A 278 -29.86 -9.34 16.58
CA ALA A 278 -28.62 -9.09 17.33
C ALA A 278 -28.48 -7.65 17.85
N SER A 279 -29.44 -6.76 17.54
CA SER A 279 -29.33 -5.32 17.78
C SER A 279 -30.17 -4.81 18.94
N THR A 280 -29.78 -3.66 19.48
CA THR A 280 -30.54 -2.99 20.54
C THR A 280 -31.76 -2.26 19.96
N PRO A 281 -32.90 -2.17 20.69
CA PRO A 281 -34.17 -1.65 20.16
C PRO A 281 -34.17 -0.19 19.68
N THR A 282 -33.13 0.58 19.96
CA THR A 282 -33.02 2.01 19.67
C THR A 282 -32.24 2.34 18.40
N ALA A 283 -31.53 1.38 17.79
CA ALA A 283 -30.73 1.60 16.60
C ALA A 283 -31.50 1.20 15.33
N ASP A 284 -31.77 2.16 14.44
CA ASP A 284 -32.29 1.86 13.09
C ASP A 284 -31.13 1.32 12.22
N ILE A 285 -30.81 0.04 12.41
CA ILE A 285 -29.73 -0.65 11.70
C ILE A 285 -29.86 -0.53 10.19
N VAL A 286 -31.08 -0.58 9.67
CA VAL A 286 -31.33 -0.50 8.23
C VAL A 286 -30.87 0.85 7.71
N GLN A 287 -31.18 1.93 8.45
CA GLN A 287 -30.72 3.27 8.09
C GLN A 287 -29.20 3.41 8.18
N ILE A 288 -28.58 2.89 9.24
CA ILE A 288 -27.12 2.93 9.47
C ILE A 288 -26.37 2.21 8.35
N VAL A 289 -26.80 0.98 8.01
CA VAL A 289 -26.17 0.16 6.98
C VAL A 289 -26.34 0.84 5.61
N ASN A 290 -27.54 1.35 5.30
CA ASN A 290 -27.78 2.06 4.04
C ASN A 290 -26.94 3.33 3.91
N ILE A 291 -26.82 4.15 4.97
CA ILE A 291 -25.97 5.36 4.97
C ILE A 291 -24.50 4.98 4.76
N SER A 292 -24.02 3.94 5.46
CA SER A 292 -22.61 3.51 5.39
C SER A 292 -22.25 3.01 3.99
N ILE A 293 -23.08 2.14 3.40
CA ILE A 293 -22.85 1.65 2.03
C ILE A 293 -22.97 2.80 1.02
N THR A 294 -23.93 3.71 1.20
CA THR A 294 -24.07 4.89 0.33
C THR A 294 -22.85 5.80 0.40
N ALA A 295 -22.24 6.00 1.57
CA ALA A 295 -21.03 6.80 1.73
C ALA A 295 -19.83 6.16 1.00
N VAL A 296 -19.66 4.84 1.10
CA VAL A 296 -18.62 4.10 0.36
C VAL A 296 -18.84 4.22 -1.15
N LEU A 297 -20.07 4.00 -1.62
CA LEU A 297 -20.40 4.16 -3.03
C LEU A 297 -20.22 5.61 -3.52
N GLY A 298 -20.49 6.60 -2.67
CA GLY A 298 -20.19 8.01 -2.94
C GLY A 298 -18.70 8.28 -3.14
N GLY A 299 -17.85 7.67 -2.31
CA GLY A 299 -16.39 7.71 -2.49
C GLY A 299 -15.93 7.07 -3.80
N ILE A 300 -16.49 5.90 -4.13
CA ILE A 300 -16.21 5.22 -5.41
C ILE A 300 -16.71 6.06 -6.59
N LEU A 301 -17.87 6.71 -6.47
CA LEU A 301 -18.42 7.62 -7.49
C LEU A 301 -17.47 8.80 -7.75
N ILE A 302 -16.86 9.39 -6.72
CA ILE A 302 -15.84 10.43 -6.89
C ILE A 302 -14.64 9.89 -7.69
N GLY A 303 -14.20 8.67 -7.39
CA GLY A 303 -13.16 7.99 -8.17
C GLY A 303 -13.54 7.79 -9.63
N ILE A 304 -14.77 7.33 -9.89
CA ILE A 304 -15.32 7.16 -11.25
C ILE A 304 -15.39 8.50 -11.98
N LEU A 305 -15.79 9.59 -11.30
CA LEU A 305 -15.86 10.92 -11.89
C LEU A 305 -14.46 11.46 -12.25
N PHE A 306 -13.47 11.22 -11.39
CA PHE A 306 -12.08 11.58 -11.69
C PHE A 306 -11.54 10.78 -12.89
N ASP A 307 -11.82 9.48 -12.94
CA ASP A 307 -11.45 8.65 -14.08
C ASP A 307 -12.19 9.05 -15.38
N ALA A 308 -13.47 9.41 -15.28
CA ALA A 308 -14.25 9.95 -16.39
C ALA A 308 -13.65 11.25 -16.94
N TYR A 309 -13.26 12.17 -16.06
CA TYR A 309 -12.57 13.40 -16.43
C TYR A 309 -11.25 13.10 -17.16
N ARG A 310 -10.45 12.17 -16.64
CA ARG A 310 -9.21 11.70 -17.27
C ARG A 310 -9.47 11.13 -18.67
N LYS A 311 -10.45 10.22 -18.81
CA LYS A 311 -10.84 9.58 -20.08
C LYS A 311 -11.30 10.59 -21.13
N LEU A 312 -12.05 11.62 -20.72
CA LEU A 312 -12.48 12.70 -21.61
C LEU A 312 -11.32 13.60 -22.06
N GLY A 313 -10.34 13.85 -21.18
CA GLY A 313 -9.09 14.54 -21.55
C GLY A 313 -8.32 13.78 -22.62
N LEU A 314 -8.11 12.47 -22.41
CA LEU A 314 -7.41 11.60 -23.37
C LEU A 314 -8.13 11.46 -24.72
N ALA A 315 -9.47 11.55 -24.74
CA ALA A 315 -10.25 11.50 -25.97
C ALA A 315 -10.20 12.81 -26.79
N ARG A 316 -9.83 13.95 -26.18
CA ARG A 316 -9.68 15.24 -26.88
C ARG A 316 -8.31 15.41 -27.54
N GLU A 317 -7.30 14.70 -27.02
CA GLU A 317 -5.91 14.73 -27.53
C GLU A 317 -5.64 13.67 -28.62
N ALA A 318 -6.57 12.72 -28.82
CA ALA A 318 -6.44 11.58 -29.73
C ALA A 318 -7.09 11.81 -31.10
#